data_AF-A0A936EPQ2-F1
#
_entry.id   AF-A0A936EPQ2-F1
#
_cell.length_a   1.000
_cell.length_b   1.000
_cell.length_c   1.000
_cell.angle_alpha   90.00
_cell.angle_beta   90.00
_cell.angle_gamma   90.00
#
_symmetry.space_group_name_H-M   'P 1'
#
loop_
_entity.id
_entity.type
_entity.pdbx_description
1 polymer ?
#
loop_
_entity_poly.entity_id
_entity_poly.type
_entity_poly.pdbx_seq_one_letter_code
_entity_poly.pdbx_strand_id
1 'polypeptide(L)'
;MAFSFLTRPFFIQPGRGITAWGEAVIDLMISKKILTDIKHMSLYARLDLYRRFKVAAVAPGFIQPIICTHAGTTGLRIIDRVKYIEQVPVNKGLVYEVVYLKPKSRFYDDVYHNCSSINLYDEDIENILLSEGMIGLSFDQRILGFADDSGSTPVIVPHDVEYISHLEAGFFFGPTPENLNVWPGDTNVWASEDLADLERAAYPDLHRRFLINNIMHILWVASRHSFIDIEKAAKQICMGTDFDGLINAIDCCKDAGGLQQLKEDIREDLEVVLKSNGFHTLHVDVLLDDIFYNNGKNFMLKRLREMKD
;
A
#
# COMPACT_ATOMS: atom_id res chain seq x y z
N MET A 1 -7.29 14.20 4.18
CA MET A 1 -5.89 13.95 3.80
C MET A 1 -5.14 13.64 5.08
N ALA A 2 -4.65 12.41 5.26
CA ALA A 2 -4.12 11.83 6.48
C ALA A 2 -2.64 11.43 6.27
N PHE A 3 -1.75 11.97 7.10
CA PHE A 3 -0.33 11.62 7.14
C PHE A 3 -0.07 10.91 8.48
N SER A 4 0.22 9.60 8.43
CA SER A 4 0.30 8.71 9.60
C SER A 4 1.64 8.73 10.34
N PHE A 5 2.67 9.41 9.82
CA PHE A 5 4.05 9.24 10.33
C PHE A 5 4.66 10.44 11.04
N LEU A 6 3.94 11.56 11.14
CA LEU A 6 4.47 12.77 11.79
C LEU A 6 3.77 12.95 13.13
N THR A 7 4.51 12.79 14.23
CA THR A 7 4.13 13.08 15.63
C THR A 7 3.79 14.56 15.90
N ARG A 8 3.59 15.36 14.86
CA ARG A 8 3.23 16.78 14.99
C ARG A 8 1.70 16.92 15.01
N PRO A 9 1.14 17.68 15.96
CA PRO A 9 -0.31 17.81 16.17
C PRO A 9 -1.10 18.34 14.96
N PHE A 10 -0.44 18.90 13.94
CA PHE A 10 -1.07 19.41 12.72
C PHE A 10 -1.50 18.32 11.71
N PHE A 11 -1.00 17.08 11.83
CA PHE A 11 -1.29 16.02 10.85
C PHE A 11 -2.35 15.01 11.29
N ILE A 12 -2.82 15.13 12.54
CA ILE A 12 -3.83 14.25 13.12
C ILE A 12 -5.21 14.78 12.70
N GLN A 13 -5.93 14.03 11.87
CA GLN A 13 -7.26 14.39 11.38
C GLN A 13 -8.35 13.72 12.22
N PRO A 14 -9.10 14.46 13.06
CA PRO A 14 -10.14 13.88 13.91
C PRO A 14 -11.46 13.62 13.17
N GLY A 15 -11.50 13.83 11.86
CA GLY A 15 -12.69 13.68 11.03
C GLY A 15 -13.06 12.21 10.78
N ARG A 16 -14.14 12.00 10.02
CA ARG A 16 -14.57 10.69 9.54
C ARG A 16 -14.90 10.79 8.06
N GLY A 17 -14.33 9.90 7.26
CA GLY A 17 -14.70 9.72 5.86
C GLY A 17 -14.57 10.99 5.02
N ILE A 18 -15.40 11.06 3.97
CA ILE A 18 -15.47 12.22 3.07
C ILE A 18 -16.57 13.16 3.57
N THR A 19 -16.24 14.44 3.77
CA THR A 19 -17.23 15.46 4.17
C THR A 19 -18.09 15.89 2.97
N ALA A 20 -19.25 16.51 3.22
CA ALA A 20 -20.10 17.05 2.14
C ALA A 20 -19.35 18.02 1.20
N TRP A 21 -18.44 18.82 1.74
CA TRP A 21 -17.58 19.68 0.92
C TRP A 21 -16.56 18.86 0.11
N GLY A 22 -15.99 17.81 0.71
CA GLY A 22 -15.13 16.85 0.00
C GLY A 22 -15.86 16.13 -1.14
N GLU A 23 -17.13 15.77 -0.95
CA GLU A 23 -17.97 15.20 -2.00
C GLU A 23 -18.15 16.20 -3.16
N ALA A 24 -18.43 17.47 -2.87
CA ALA A 24 -18.54 18.50 -3.89
C ALA A 24 -17.22 18.71 -4.67
N VAL A 25 -16.08 18.61 -4.00
CA VAL A 25 -14.76 18.65 -4.66
C VAL A 25 -14.57 17.43 -5.57
N ILE A 26 -14.92 16.23 -5.10
CA ILE A 26 -14.83 15.00 -5.89
C ILE A 26 -15.74 15.08 -7.12
N ASP A 27 -16.95 15.62 -6.99
CA ASP A 27 -17.85 15.83 -8.13
C ASP A 27 -17.29 16.81 -9.15
N LEU A 28 -16.66 17.88 -8.67
CA LEU A 28 -15.95 18.80 -9.55
C LEU A 28 -14.79 18.09 -10.25
N MET A 29 -14.00 17.28 -9.55
CA MET A 29 -12.90 16.50 -10.13
C MET A 29 -13.42 15.56 -11.22
N ILE A 30 -14.48 14.80 -10.96
CA ILE A 30 -15.14 13.92 -11.94
C ILE A 30 -15.58 14.73 -13.16
N SER A 31 -16.28 15.85 -12.96
CA SER A 31 -16.75 16.70 -14.07
C SER A 31 -15.61 17.29 -14.91
N LYS A 32 -14.43 17.45 -14.31
CA LYS A 32 -13.21 17.93 -14.96
C LYS A 32 -12.29 16.82 -15.41
N LYS A 33 -12.72 15.55 -15.30
CA LYS A 33 -11.91 14.37 -15.64
C LYS A 33 -10.58 14.29 -14.84
N ILE A 34 -10.51 14.93 -13.67
CA ILE A 34 -9.36 14.88 -12.76
C ILE A 34 -9.43 13.59 -11.94
N LEU A 35 -8.33 12.83 -11.96
CA LEU A 35 -8.21 11.57 -11.22
C LEU A 35 -8.17 11.82 -9.71
N THR A 36 -8.85 10.96 -8.96
CA THR A 36 -8.80 10.97 -7.50
C THR A 36 -7.71 10.00 -7.03
N ASP A 37 -6.68 10.54 -6.38
CA ASP A 37 -5.64 9.76 -5.71
C ASP A 37 -6.05 9.41 -4.28
N ILE A 38 -6.06 8.11 -3.98
CA ILE A 38 -6.49 7.59 -2.67
C ILE A 38 -5.36 7.53 -1.66
N LYS A 39 -4.11 7.80 -2.05
CA LYS A 39 -3.02 7.88 -1.11
C LYS A 39 -3.31 8.99 -0.08
N HIS A 40 -3.00 8.72 1.19
CA HIS A 40 -3.36 9.57 2.34
C HIS A 40 -4.87 9.70 2.61
N MET A 41 -5.76 8.96 1.96
CA MET A 41 -7.14 8.85 2.45
C MET A 41 -7.20 7.84 3.60
N SER A 42 -7.98 8.13 4.64
CA SER A 42 -8.29 7.13 5.66
C SER A 42 -9.00 5.95 5.00
N LEU A 43 -8.86 4.75 5.57
CA LEU A 43 -9.57 3.57 5.07
C LEU A 43 -11.07 3.83 4.92
N TYR A 44 -11.68 4.51 5.89
CA TYR A 44 -13.09 4.85 5.83
C TYR A 44 -13.41 5.76 4.63
N ALA A 45 -12.60 6.80 4.40
CA ALA A 45 -12.79 7.70 3.27
C ALA A 45 -12.61 6.99 1.91
N ARG A 46 -11.67 6.02 1.81
CA ARG A 46 -11.52 5.17 0.63
C ARG A 46 -12.80 4.38 0.35
N LEU A 47 -13.38 3.76 1.38
CA LEU A 47 -14.64 3.02 1.24
C LEU A 47 -15.82 3.91 0.82
N ASP A 48 -15.91 5.14 1.35
CA ASP A 48 -16.91 6.12 0.89
C ASP A 48 -16.71 6.45 -0.60
N LEU A 49 -15.47 6.67 -1.03
CA LEU A 49 -15.15 6.91 -2.44
C LEU A 49 -15.55 5.73 -3.34
N TYR A 50 -15.23 4.49 -2.93
CA TYR A 50 -15.55 3.30 -3.71
C TYR A 50 -17.05 3.11 -3.86
N ARG A 51 -17.83 3.35 -2.80
CA ARG A 51 -19.30 3.32 -2.88
C ARG A 51 -19.84 4.35 -3.85
N ARG A 52 -19.25 5.55 -3.86
CA ARG A 52 -19.61 6.63 -4.80
C ARG A 52 -19.26 6.28 -6.24
N PHE A 53 -18.09 5.69 -6.47
CA PHE A 53 -17.57 5.46 -7.83
C PHE A 53 -18.17 4.22 -8.50
N LYS A 54 -18.67 3.25 -7.73
CA LYS A 54 -19.29 2.04 -8.30
C LYS A 54 -20.61 2.38 -9.01
N VAL A 55 -20.73 1.93 -10.25
CA VAL A 55 -21.93 2.07 -11.09
C VAL A 55 -22.72 0.77 -11.03
N ALA A 56 -23.86 0.76 -10.35
CA ALA A 56 -24.64 -0.47 -10.11
C ALA A 56 -25.13 -1.19 -11.39
N ALA A 57 -25.24 -0.48 -12.51
CA ALA A 57 -25.77 -1.00 -13.77
C ALA A 57 -24.75 -1.79 -14.63
N VAL A 58 -23.45 -1.72 -14.32
CA VAL A 58 -22.38 -2.40 -15.06
C VAL A 58 -21.46 -3.07 -14.04
N ALA A 59 -21.17 -4.36 -14.20
CA ALA A 59 -20.30 -5.09 -13.28
C ALA A 59 -19.06 -5.63 -14.02
N PRO A 60 -17.84 -5.24 -13.62
CA PRO A 60 -17.48 -4.14 -12.71
C PRO A 60 -17.55 -2.78 -13.44
N GLY A 61 -18.32 -1.83 -12.91
CA GLY A 61 -18.49 -0.50 -13.48
C GLY A 61 -18.04 0.59 -12.50
N PHE A 62 -17.18 1.49 -12.97
CA PHE A 62 -16.68 2.64 -12.20
C PHE A 62 -16.89 3.93 -12.98
N ILE A 63 -17.19 5.04 -12.29
CA ILE A 63 -17.38 6.36 -12.90
C ILE A 63 -16.08 6.89 -13.53
N GLN A 64 -14.95 6.64 -12.86
CA GLN A 64 -13.62 6.96 -13.37
C GLN A 64 -12.55 6.05 -12.73
N PRO A 65 -11.34 5.98 -13.31
CA PRO A 65 -10.23 5.27 -12.70
C PRO A 65 -9.85 5.83 -11.33
N ILE A 66 -9.56 4.92 -10.40
CA ILE A 66 -9.03 5.22 -9.07
C ILE A 66 -7.52 5.04 -9.13
N ILE A 67 -6.74 5.98 -8.59
CA ILE A 67 -5.28 5.84 -8.54
C ILE A 67 -4.79 5.83 -7.11
N CYS A 68 -3.71 5.12 -6.84
CA CYS A 68 -2.91 5.28 -5.63
C CYS A 68 -1.48 5.59 -6.08
N THR A 69 -1.03 6.83 -5.93
CA THR A 69 0.24 7.25 -6.56
C THR A 69 1.49 6.64 -5.92
N HIS A 70 1.45 6.26 -4.64
CA HIS A 70 2.59 5.67 -3.93
C HIS A 70 2.17 4.93 -2.66
N ALA A 71 2.17 3.60 -2.66
CA ALA A 71 1.90 2.79 -1.47
C ALA A 71 2.60 1.43 -1.54
N GLY A 72 2.62 0.72 -0.42
CA GLY A 72 2.83 -0.72 -0.35
C GLY A 72 1.51 -1.45 -0.13
N THR A 73 1.61 -2.70 0.27
CA THR A 73 0.50 -3.61 0.50
C THR A 73 0.49 -4.05 1.96
N THR A 74 -0.71 -4.14 2.54
CA THR A 74 -0.88 -4.57 3.93
C THR A 74 -0.74 -6.07 4.13
N GLY A 75 -0.79 -6.87 3.05
CA GLY A 75 -0.87 -8.32 3.14
C GLY A 75 -2.21 -8.83 3.68
N LEU A 76 -3.19 -7.94 3.86
CA LEU A 76 -4.42 -8.19 4.58
C LEU A 76 -5.65 -7.80 3.76
N ARG A 77 -6.75 -8.47 4.09
CA ARG A 77 -8.09 -7.99 3.78
C ARG A 77 -8.53 -6.93 4.79
N ILE A 78 -9.42 -6.03 4.39
CA ILE A 78 -10.02 -5.01 5.26
C ILE A 78 -10.67 -5.64 6.49
N ILE A 79 -11.31 -6.81 6.34
CA ILE A 79 -11.97 -7.49 7.47
C ILE A 79 -10.96 -7.89 8.57
N ASP A 80 -9.71 -8.13 8.19
CA ASP A 80 -8.62 -8.54 9.06
C ASP A 80 -7.74 -7.36 9.52
N ARG A 81 -8.15 -6.10 9.29
CA ARG A 81 -7.39 -4.87 9.62
C ARG A 81 -6.93 -4.72 11.07
N VAL A 82 -7.43 -5.54 11.98
CA VAL A 82 -7.06 -5.55 13.41
C VAL A 82 -6.13 -6.71 13.79
N LYS A 83 -5.90 -7.68 12.91
CA LYS A 83 -5.26 -8.99 13.19
C LYS A 83 -3.81 -8.90 13.71
N TYR A 84 -3.14 -7.79 13.49
CA TYR A 84 -1.73 -7.59 13.88
C TYR A 84 -1.53 -6.35 14.75
N ILE A 85 -2.56 -5.94 15.47
CA ILE A 85 -2.42 -4.90 16.49
C ILE A 85 -1.71 -5.50 17.70
N GLU A 86 -0.54 -4.93 18.06
CA GLU A 86 0.33 -5.43 19.13
C GLU A 86 -0.32 -5.29 20.51
N GLN A 87 -0.97 -4.15 20.74
CA GLN A 87 -1.55 -3.77 22.02
C GLN A 87 -2.86 -3.02 21.84
N VAL A 88 -3.69 -3.03 22.88
CA VAL A 88 -4.97 -2.31 22.88
C VAL A 88 -4.74 -0.84 22.45
N PRO A 89 -5.54 -0.30 21.50
CA PRO A 89 -5.35 1.05 21.00
C PRO A 89 -5.33 2.09 22.13
N VAL A 90 -4.33 2.96 22.12
CA VAL A 90 -4.13 3.96 23.18
C VAL A 90 -4.89 5.23 22.83
N ASN A 91 -5.85 5.61 23.65
CA ASN A 91 -6.59 6.85 23.47
C ASN A 91 -5.69 8.09 23.72
N LYS A 92 -5.51 8.94 22.71
CA LYS A 92 -4.75 10.20 22.76
C LYS A 92 -5.67 11.44 22.68
N GLY A 93 -6.92 11.30 23.07
CA GLY A 93 -7.95 12.34 23.01
C GLY A 93 -8.78 12.28 21.72
N LEU A 94 -8.29 12.92 20.66
CA LEU A 94 -9.02 13.00 19.39
C LEU A 94 -8.85 11.76 18.49
N VAL A 95 -7.86 10.94 18.78
CA VAL A 95 -7.47 9.75 18.02
C VAL A 95 -7.04 8.63 18.95
N TYR A 96 -7.04 7.42 18.42
CA TYR A 96 -6.38 6.26 18.99
C TYR A 96 -5.04 6.05 18.29
N GLU A 97 -3.98 5.89 19.06
CA GLU A 97 -2.68 5.40 18.59
C GLU A 97 -2.73 3.88 18.53
N VAL A 98 -2.35 3.32 17.39
CA VAL A 98 -2.33 1.89 17.10
C VAL A 98 -0.92 1.51 16.72
N VAL A 99 -0.46 0.38 17.24
CA VAL A 99 0.85 -0.19 16.92
C VAL A 99 0.62 -1.51 16.19
N TYR A 100 1.12 -1.59 14.97
CA TYR A 100 1.00 -2.77 14.11
C TYR A 100 2.30 -3.57 14.10
N LEU A 101 2.20 -4.85 14.40
CA LEU A 101 3.22 -5.84 14.08
C LEU A 101 3.27 -6.04 12.56
N LYS A 102 4.44 -6.45 12.06
CA LYS A 102 4.68 -6.67 10.63
C LYS A 102 4.58 -8.17 10.32
N PRO A 103 3.48 -8.66 9.72
CA PRO A 103 3.30 -10.08 9.46
C PRO A 103 4.15 -10.54 8.28
N LYS A 104 4.51 -11.81 8.34
CA LYS A 104 5.35 -12.48 7.35
C LYS A 104 4.69 -12.49 5.97
N SER A 105 5.51 -12.26 4.94
CA SER A 105 5.13 -12.46 3.55
C SER A 105 4.77 -13.91 3.29
N ARG A 106 3.87 -14.11 2.33
CA ARG A 106 3.58 -15.45 1.76
C ARG A 106 4.60 -15.92 0.72
N PHE A 107 5.46 -15.03 0.23
CA PHE A 107 6.37 -15.30 -0.89
C PHE A 107 7.83 -15.47 -0.44
N TYR A 108 8.17 -14.92 0.72
CA TYR A 108 9.54 -14.90 1.25
C TYR A 108 9.52 -15.15 2.75
N ASP A 109 10.54 -15.86 3.23
CA ASP A 109 10.67 -16.18 4.65
C ASP A 109 11.27 -15.04 5.50
N ASP A 110 11.81 -14.02 4.87
CA ASP A 110 12.55 -12.90 5.46
C ASP A 110 11.94 -11.53 5.14
N VAL A 111 10.75 -11.51 4.54
CA VAL A 111 10.03 -10.30 4.15
C VAL A 111 8.71 -10.19 4.88
N TYR A 112 8.29 -8.97 5.17
CA TYR A 112 7.12 -8.66 5.96
C TYR A 112 6.27 -7.56 5.32
N HIS A 113 5.03 -7.39 5.79
CA HIS A 113 4.14 -6.33 5.36
C HIS A 113 4.02 -5.23 6.41
N ASN A 114 3.78 -3.99 5.97
CA ASN A 114 3.28 -2.93 6.83
C ASN A 114 1.75 -2.91 6.73
N CYS A 115 1.08 -3.32 7.81
CA CYS A 115 -0.37 -3.50 7.87
C CYS A 115 -1.18 -2.22 8.16
N SER A 116 -0.52 -1.10 8.40
CA SER A 116 -1.22 0.17 8.64
C SER A 116 -1.99 0.62 7.40
N SER A 117 -3.05 1.41 7.61
CA SER A 117 -3.96 1.79 6.52
C SER A 117 -3.36 2.81 5.54
N ILE A 118 -2.10 3.23 5.74
CA ILE A 118 -1.35 3.99 4.74
C ILE A 118 -1.02 3.18 3.49
N ASN A 119 -1.06 1.84 3.63
CA ASN A 119 -0.95 0.86 2.57
C ASN A 119 -2.31 0.37 2.10
N LEU A 120 -2.28 -0.39 1.01
CA LEU A 120 -3.47 -0.93 0.37
C LEU A 120 -3.86 -2.28 0.99
N TYR A 121 -5.12 -2.42 1.39
CA TYR A 121 -5.73 -3.72 1.63
C TYR A 121 -6.08 -4.41 0.32
N ASP A 122 -6.32 -5.72 0.36
CA ASP A 122 -6.72 -6.51 -0.81
C ASP A 122 -7.92 -5.86 -1.54
N GLU A 123 -8.94 -5.44 -0.80
CA GLU A 123 -10.09 -4.77 -1.38
C GLU A 123 -9.74 -3.38 -1.99
N ASP A 124 -8.74 -2.66 -1.47
CA ASP A 124 -8.28 -1.41 -2.11
C ASP A 124 -7.66 -1.73 -3.49
N ILE A 125 -6.80 -2.76 -3.54
CA ILE A 125 -6.16 -3.25 -4.78
C ILE A 125 -7.24 -3.65 -5.79
N GLU A 126 -8.22 -4.46 -5.38
CA GLU A 126 -9.34 -4.87 -6.22
C GLU A 126 -10.08 -3.67 -6.82
N ASN A 127 -10.44 -2.67 -6.00
CA ASN A 127 -11.17 -1.49 -6.50
C ASN A 127 -10.33 -0.67 -7.50
N ILE A 128 -9.02 -0.53 -7.27
CA ILE A 128 -8.13 0.15 -8.22
C ILE A 128 -8.08 -0.61 -9.55
N LEU A 129 -7.82 -1.92 -9.51
CA LEU A 129 -7.70 -2.74 -10.70
C LEU A 129 -9.01 -2.76 -11.51
N LEU A 130 -10.13 -2.99 -10.83
CA LEU A 130 -11.48 -3.01 -11.44
C LEU A 130 -11.90 -1.66 -12.05
N SER A 131 -11.41 -0.55 -11.50
CA SER A 131 -11.67 0.79 -12.04
C SER A 131 -10.83 1.14 -13.27
N GLU A 132 -9.97 0.23 -13.74
CA GLU A 132 -8.92 0.51 -14.73
C GLU A 132 -7.91 1.56 -14.26
N GLY A 133 -7.69 1.61 -12.95
CA GLY A 133 -6.79 2.50 -12.24
C GLY A 133 -5.32 2.13 -12.33
N MET A 134 -4.51 2.77 -11.47
CA MET A 134 -3.06 2.56 -11.39
C MET A 134 -2.59 2.53 -9.92
N ILE A 135 -1.68 1.60 -9.62
CA ILE A 135 -1.00 1.48 -8.33
C ILE A 135 0.47 1.85 -8.51
N GLY A 136 0.90 2.95 -7.90
CA GLY A 136 2.30 3.31 -7.76
C GLY A 136 2.91 2.69 -6.51
N LEU A 137 4.05 2.03 -6.66
CA LEU A 137 4.79 1.43 -5.55
C LEU A 137 5.76 2.44 -4.93
N SER A 138 5.64 2.63 -3.62
CA SER A 138 6.51 3.54 -2.84
C SER A 138 7.90 2.94 -2.63
N PHE A 139 8.91 3.82 -2.52
CA PHE A 139 10.28 3.43 -2.21
C PHE A 139 10.67 3.70 -0.75
N ASP A 140 9.72 4.12 0.11
CA ASP A 140 9.98 4.18 1.56
C ASP A 140 10.12 2.75 2.07
N GLN A 141 11.23 2.43 2.73
CA GLN A 141 11.45 1.07 3.24
C GLN A 141 10.34 0.66 4.20
N ARG A 142 9.80 1.59 5.02
CA ARG A 142 8.73 1.31 6.00
C ARG A 142 7.39 1.07 5.32
N ILE A 143 7.11 1.79 4.24
CA ILE A 143 5.91 1.57 3.42
C ILE A 143 5.94 0.18 2.78
N LEU A 144 7.11 -0.24 2.29
CA LEU A 144 7.26 -1.58 1.70
C LEU A 144 7.15 -2.70 2.73
N GLY A 145 7.29 -2.40 4.02
CA GLY A 145 7.18 -3.34 5.13
C GLY A 145 8.45 -3.48 5.95
N PHE A 146 9.57 -2.86 5.55
CA PHE A 146 10.82 -2.92 6.29
C PHE A 146 10.72 -2.21 7.65
N ALA A 147 11.61 -2.54 8.60
CA ALA A 147 11.70 -1.86 9.88
C ALA A 147 12.26 -0.44 9.73
N ASP A 148 11.90 0.46 10.64
CA ASP A 148 12.57 1.77 10.72
C ASP A 148 13.92 1.63 11.44
N ASP A 149 15.03 1.60 10.67
CA ASP A 149 16.41 1.60 11.20
C ASP A 149 17.02 3.02 11.25
N SER A 150 16.20 4.07 11.34
CA SER A 150 16.71 5.45 11.47
C SER A 150 17.42 5.75 12.82
N GLY A 151 17.59 4.73 13.69
CA GLY A 151 18.58 4.73 14.77
C GLY A 151 18.27 5.60 15.98
N SER A 152 17.05 6.12 16.13
CA SER A 152 16.72 7.06 17.23
C SER A 152 16.35 6.36 18.55
N THR A 153 15.93 5.11 18.49
CA THR A 153 15.61 4.25 19.63
C THR A 153 15.81 2.79 19.24
N PRO A 154 16.37 1.92 20.09
CA PRO A 154 16.42 0.50 19.79
C PRO A 154 14.99 -0.01 19.64
N VAL A 155 14.61 -0.32 18.41
CA VAL A 155 13.35 -0.97 18.08
C VAL A 155 13.42 -2.34 18.72
N ILE A 156 12.65 -2.56 19.78
CA ILE A 156 12.56 -3.87 20.41
C ILE A 156 11.88 -4.79 19.40
N VAL A 157 10.65 -4.48 18.95
CA VAL A 157 9.93 -5.25 17.91
C VAL A 157 9.69 -4.35 16.70
N PRO A 158 10.01 -4.78 15.45
CA PRO A 158 9.67 -4.04 14.25
C PRO A 158 8.15 -3.77 14.15
N HIS A 159 7.77 -2.49 14.17
CA HIS A 159 6.37 -2.09 14.15
C HIS A 159 6.14 -0.83 13.33
N ASP A 160 4.86 -0.57 13.01
CA ASP A 160 4.40 0.70 12.44
C ASP A 160 3.35 1.32 13.36
N VAL A 161 3.43 2.64 13.55
CA VAL A 161 2.46 3.40 14.33
C VAL A 161 1.47 4.10 13.41
N GLU A 162 0.18 3.99 13.75
CA GLU A 162 -0.91 4.65 13.06
C GLU A 162 -1.83 5.40 14.04
N TYR A 163 -2.42 6.50 13.58
CA TYR A 163 -3.39 7.27 14.35
C TYR A 163 -4.78 7.20 13.69
N ILE A 164 -5.73 6.59 14.40
CA ILE A 164 -7.11 6.40 13.94
C ILE A 164 -8.04 7.41 14.62
N SER A 165 -8.86 8.11 13.84
CA SER A 165 -9.85 9.04 14.37
C SER A 165 -10.82 8.36 15.35
N HIS A 166 -11.14 9.01 16.47
CA HIS A 166 -12.18 8.52 17.37
C HIS A 166 -13.54 8.37 16.68
N LEU A 167 -13.82 9.19 15.66
CA LEU A 167 -15.05 9.10 14.87
C LEU A 167 -15.06 7.86 13.94
N GLU A 168 -13.90 7.28 13.65
CA GLU A 168 -13.74 6.08 12.85
C GLU A 168 -13.49 4.82 13.70
N ALA A 169 -13.29 4.96 15.02
CA ALA A 169 -12.97 3.86 15.93
C ALA A 169 -14.00 2.72 15.89
N GLY A 170 -15.30 3.06 15.83
CA GLY A 170 -16.37 2.05 15.72
C GLY A 170 -16.28 1.21 14.44
N PHE A 171 -15.80 1.80 13.35
CA PHE A 171 -15.52 1.08 12.11
C PHE A 171 -14.22 0.27 12.23
N PHE A 172 -13.15 0.84 12.79
CA PHE A 172 -11.86 0.16 12.88
C PHE A 172 -11.85 -1.00 13.87
N PHE A 173 -12.24 -0.75 15.11
CA PHE A 173 -12.07 -1.66 16.25
C PHE A 173 -13.37 -2.31 16.73
N GLY A 174 -14.53 -1.82 16.27
CA GLY A 174 -15.84 -2.21 16.81
C GLY A 174 -16.28 -1.33 18.00
N PRO A 175 -17.35 -1.74 18.71
CA PRO A 175 -18.01 -0.86 19.69
C PRO A 175 -17.21 -0.59 20.97
N THR A 176 -16.25 -1.45 21.30
CA THR A 176 -15.42 -1.36 22.52
C THR A 176 -13.95 -1.59 22.17
N PRO A 177 -13.22 -0.55 21.71
CA PRO A 177 -11.79 -0.65 21.36
C PRO A 177 -10.92 -1.20 22.50
N GLU A 178 -11.30 -0.93 23.75
CA GLU A 178 -10.62 -1.42 24.96
C GLU A 178 -10.66 -2.94 25.14
N ASN A 179 -11.61 -3.62 24.47
CA ASN A 179 -11.76 -5.08 24.50
C ASN A 179 -11.24 -5.72 23.20
N LEU A 180 -10.48 -4.99 22.39
CA LEU A 180 -9.91 -5.54 21.16
C LEU A 180 -8.99 -6.70 21.50
N ASN A 181 -9.21 -7.85 20.84
CA ASN A 181 -8.30 -8.97 20.94
C ASN A 181 -6.96 -8.59 20.28
N VAL A 182 -5.86 -8.83 21.00
CA VAL A 182 -4.50 -8.61 20.52
C VAL A 182 -3.72 -9.92 20.56
N TRP A 183 -2.74 -10.04 19.67
CA TRP A 183 -1.96 -11.28 19.50
C TRP A 183 -0.45 -11.01 19.60
N PRO A 184 0.05 -10.54 20.76
CA PRO A 184 1.45 -10.14 20.92
C PRO A 184 2.44 -11.31 20.80
N GLY A 185 1.97 -12.56 20.75
CA GLY A 185 2.78 -13.77 20.61
C GLY A 185 2.61 -14.50 19.28
N ASP A 186 2.07 -13.84 18.25
CA ASP A 186 2.01 -14.44 16.91
C ASP A 186 3.43 -14.63 16.37
N THR A 187 3.81 -15.86 16.06
CA THR A 187 5.15 -16.19 15.53
C THR A 187 5.27 -15.96 14.03
N ASN A 188 4.19 -15.56 13.35
CA ASN A 188 4.18 -15.22 11.93
C ASN A 188 4.33 -13.71 11.69
N VAL A 189 5.10 -13.05 12.56
CA VAL A 189 5.44 -11.62 12.49
C VAL A 189 6.95 -11.46 12.62
N TRP A 190 7.45 -10.28 12.25
CA TRP A 190 8.87 -9.99 12.36
C TRP A 190 9.32 -9.91 13.82
N ALA A 191 10.16 -10.85 14.23
CA ALA A 191 10.69 -10.85 15.58
C ALA A 191 11.83 -9.84 15.75
N SER A 192 12.06 -9.44 16.99
CA SER A 192 13.16 -8.58 17.42
C SER A 192 14.52 -9.12 17.03
N GLU A 193 14.68 -10.43 17.22
CA GLU A 193 15.93 -11.16 17.02
C GLU A 193 16.30 -11.20 15.53
N ASP A 194 15.31 -11.41 14.65
CA ASP A 194 15.52 -11.44 13.20
C ASP A 194 16.08 -10.10 12.67
N LEU A 195 15.67 -8.97 13.26
CA LEU A 195 16.21 -7.67 12.90
C LEU A 195 17.61 -7.46 13.48
N ALA A 196 17.83 -7.87 14.73
CA ALA A 196 19.11 -7.69 15.43
C ALA A 196 20.26 -8.48 14.78
N ASP A 197 19.94 -9.66 14.23
CA ASP A 197 20.91 -10.53 13.55
C ASP A 197 21.19 -10.12 12.09
N LEU A 198 20.44 -9.15 11.55
CA LEU A 198 20.57 -8.73 10.16
C LEU A 198 21.72 -7.74 9.96
N GLU A 199 22.72 -8.15 9.18
CA GLU A 199 23.82 -7.27 8.81
C GLU A 199 23.39 -6.17 7.81
N ARG A 200 23.78 -4.91 8.08
CA ARG A 200 23.47 -3.77 7.19
C ARG A 200 23.93 -3.95 5.74
N ALA A 201 24.99 -4.73 5.51
CA ALA A 201 25.46 -5.04 4.17
C ALA A 201 24.43 -5.81 3.32
N ALA A 202 23.49 -6.52 3.96
CA ALA A 202 22.41 -7.26 3.30
C ALA A 202 21.18 -6.39 2.96
N TYR A 203 21.10 -5.15 3.46
CA TYR A 203 19.90 -4.31 3.32
C TYR A 203 19.52 -4.02 1.85
N PRO A 204 20.45 -3.69 0.93
CA PRO A 204 20.08 -3.47 -0.46
C PRO A 204 19.35 -4.68 -1.08
N ASP A 205 19.86 -5.88 -0.83
CA ASP A 205 19.29 -7.14 -1.35
C ASP A 205 17.94 -7.44 -0.72
N LEU A 206 17.83 -7.26 0.59
CA LEU A 206 16.58 -7.47 1.31
C LEU A 206 15.51 -6.46 0.88
N HIS A 207 15.83 -5.17 0.80
CA HIS A 207 14.91 -4.14 0.33
C HIS A 207 14.38 -4.42 -1.09
N ARG A 208 15.20 -5.01 -1.98
CA ARG A 208 14.72 -5.49 -3.29
C ARG A 208 13.62 -6.53 -3.14
N ARG A 209 13.79 -7.51 -2.25
CA ARG A 209 12.75 -8.53 -1.96
C ARG A 209 11.49 -7.92 -1.37
N PHE A 210 11.58 -6.89 -0.53
CA PHE A 210 10.41 -6.15 -0.04
C PHE A 210 9.65 -5.46 -1.18
N LEU A 211 10.34 -4.86 -2.15
CA LEU A 211 9.68 -4.30 -3.34
C LEU A 211 8.99 -5.39 -4.18
N ILE A 212 9.70 -6.50 -4.44
CA ILE A 212 9.16 -7.64 -5.18
C ILE A 212 7.94 -8.23 -4.47
N ASN A 213 7.97 -8.37 -3.14
CA ASN A 213 6.85 -8.84 -2.34
C ASN A 213 5.58 -8.02 -2.58
N ASN A 214 5.70 -6.70 -2.68
CA ASN A 214 4.55 -5.83 -2.94
C ASN A 214 4.00 -6.00 -4.37
N ILE A 215 4.88 -6.18 -5.38
CA ILE A 215 4.47 -6.53 -6.76
C ILE A 215 3.70 -7.86 -6.74
N MET A 216 4.28 -8.88 -6.10
CA MET A 216 3.72 -10.23 -6.02
C MET A 216 2.38 -10.27 -5.28
N HIS A 217 2.22 -9.47 -4.22
CA HIS A 217 0.96 -9.40 -3.48
C HIS A 217 -0.17 -8.81 -4.34
N ILE A 218 0.11 -7.75 -5.11
CA ILE A 218 -0.88 -7.18 -6.05
C ILE A 218 -1.30 -8.22 -7.10
N LEU A 219 -0.35 -8.91 -7.71
CA LEU A 219 -0.61 -9.97 -8.69
C LEU A 219 -1.39 -11.14 -8.07
N TRP A 220 -1.08 -11.49 -6.82
CA TRP A 220 -1.81 -12.52 -6.10
C TRP A 220 -3.26 -12.12 -5.82
N VAL A 221 -3.53 -10.90 -5.37
CA VAL A 221 -4.90 -10.39 -5.20
C VAL A 221 -5.65 -10.43 -6.53
N ALA A 222 -5.03 -9.99 -7.63
CA ALA A 222 -5.61 -10.08 -8.97
C ALA A 222 -5.98 -11.52 -9.35
N SER A 223 -5.07 -12.49 -9.15
CA SER A 223 -5.30 -13.91 -9.47
C SER A 223 -6.44 -14.56 -8.68
N ARG A 224 -6.83 -13.96 -7.55
CA ARG A 224 -7.86 -14.46 -6.64
C ARG A 224 -9.26 -13.92 -6.97
N HIS A 225 -9.36 -12.95 -7.88
CA HIS A 225 -10.59 -12.22 -8.15
C HIS A 225 -11.15 -12.57 -9.54
N SER A 226 -12.42 -12.96 -9.63
CA SER A 226 -13.03 -13.51 -10.85
C SER A 226 -13.16 -12.54 -12.03
N PHE A 227 -13.08 -11.23 -11.78
CA PHE A 227 -13.22 -10.19 -12.81
C PHE A 227 -11.91 -9.48 -13.15
N ILE A 228 -10.80 -9.86 -12.52
CA ILE A 228 -9.51 -9.23 -12.78
C ILE A 228 -8.67 -10.19 -13.60
N ASP A 229 -8.34 -9.77 -14.81
CA ASP A 229 -7.37 -10.46 -15.64
C ASP A 229 -5.95 -10.13 -15.17
N ILE A 230 -5.08 -11.15 -15.09
CA ILE A 230 -3.73 -11.00 -14.54
C ILE A 230 -2.81 -10.17 -15.44
N GLU A 231 -2.94 -10.31 -16.76
CA GLU A 231 -2.14 -9.54 -17.70
C GLU A 231 -2.57 -8.07 -17.69
N LYS A 232 -3.87 -7.80 -17.56
CA LYS A 232 -4.38 -6.45 -17.33
C LYS A 232 -3.89 -5.87 -16.00
N ALA A 233 -3.94 -6.64 -14.91
CA ALA A 233 -3.46 -6.19 -13.61
C ALA A 233 -1.96 -5.83 -13.64
N ALA A 234 -1.14 -6.62 -14.33
CA ALA A 234 0.27 -6.32 -14.54
C ALA A 234 0.50 -4.97 -15.26
N LYS A 235 -0.44 -4.52 -16.10
CA LYS A 235 -0.39 -3.20 -16.76
C LYS A 235 -0.87 -2.03 -15.88
N GLN A 236 -1.26 -2.30 -14.64
CA GLN A 236 -1.81 -1.32 -13.69
C GLN A 236 -0.91 -1.13 -12.45
N ILE A 237 0.33 -1.62 -12.51
CA ILE A 237 1.37 -1.41 -11.50
C ILE A 237 2.43 -0.48 -12.09
N CYS A 238 2.85 0.55 -11.37
CA CYS A 238 3.96 1.41 -11.78
C CYS A 238 4.82 1.84 -10.59
N MET A 239 5.91 2.56 -10.87
CA MET A 239 6.72 3.18 -9.83
C MET A 239 6.04 4.45 -9.32
N GLY A 240 6.04 4.60 -7.99
CA GLY A 240 5.54 5.77 -7.26
C GLY A 240 6.55 6.14 -6.18
N THR A 241 7.78 6.47 -6.58
CA THR A 241 8.94 6.44 -5.68
C THR A 241 8.79 7.34 -4.45
N ASP A 242 8.05 8.45 -4.57
CA ASP A 242 7.95 9.49 -3.55
C ASP A 242 9.30 10.17 -3.24
N PHE A 243 10.25 10.13 -4.18
CA PHE A 243 11.53 10.86 -4.03
C PHE A 243 11.31 12.32 -3.64
N ASP A 244 12.19 12.84 -2.79
CA ASP A 244 12.10 14.15 -2.12
C ASP A 244 10.93 14.32 -1.12
N GLY A 245 9.97 13.39 -1.08
CA GLY A 245 8.95 13.24 -0.03
C GLY A 245 9.30 12.18 1.03
N LEU A 246 10.14 11.21 0.65
CA LEU A 246 10.61 10.10 1.51
C LEU A 246 11.54 10.56 2.63
N ILE A 247 11.29 10.04 3.84
CA ILE A 247 12.21 10.17 4.98
C ILE A 247 13.27 9.05 4.94
N ASN A 248 12.93 7.87 4.39
CA ASN A 248 13.82 6.71 4.41
C ASN A 248 13.66 5.81 3.16
N ALA A 249 14.39 6.13 2.09
CA ALA A 249 14.36 5.40 0.83
C ALA A 249 15.09 4.06 0.90
N ILE A 250 14.67 3.08 0.08
CA ILE A 250 15.36 1.79 -0.06
C ILE A 250 16.84 1.96 -0.41
N ASP A 251 17.70 1.22 0.29
CA ASP A 251 19.15 1.34 0.12
C ASP A 251 19.69 0.99 -1.27
N CYS A 252 18.97 0.16 -2.04
CA CYS A 252 19.32 -0.18 -3.41
C CYS A 252 18.90 0.88 -4.44
N CYS A 253 18.13 1.91 -4.07
CA CYS A 253 17.76 3.02 -4.96
C CYS A 253 17.37 4.28 -4.18
N LYS A 254 18.36 5.11 -3.85
CA LYS A 254 18.17 6.33 -3.05
C LYS A 254 17.71 7.54 -3.85
N ASP A 255 17.89 7.51 -5.17
CA ASP A 255 17.50 8.58 -6.08
C ASP A 255 17.19 8.02 -7.48
N ALA A 256 16.72 8.91 -8.35
CA ALA A 256 16.33 8.55 -9.71
C ALA A 256 17.48 7.99 -10.57
N GLY A 257 18.74 8.27 -10.23
CA GLY A 257 19.91 7.74 -10.92
C GLY A 257 20.09 6.23 -10.72
N GLY A 258 19.58 5.68 -9.61
CA GLY A 258 19.64 4.26 -9.30
C GLY A 258 18.55 3.39 -9.95
N LEU A 259 17.53 3.98 -10.57
CA LEU A 259 16.36 3.24 -11.04
C LEU A 259 16.67 2.16 -12.09
N GLN A 260 17.59 2.46 -13.00
CA GLN A 260 17.98 1.50 -14.03
C GLN A 260 18.71 0.29 -13.41
N GLN A 261 19.64 0.54 -12.48
CA GLN A 261 20.35 -0.53 -11.79
C GLN A 261 19.39 -1.38 -10.96
N LEU A 262 18.48 -0.75 -10.21
CA LEU A 262 17.46 -1.45 -9.44
C LEU A 262 16.64 -2.41 -10.31
N LYS A 263 16.22 -1.96 -11.50
CA LYS A 263 15.47 -2.78 -12.45
C LYS A 263 16.25 -4.03 -12.87
N GLU A 264 17.54 -3.88 -13.13
CA GLU A 264 18.42 -5.00 -13.48
C GLU A 264 18.58 -5.96 -12.29
N ASP A 265 18.80 -5.42 -11.10
CA ASP A 265 19.06 -6.19 -9.88
C ASP A 265 17.86 -7.01 -9.39
N ILE A 266 16.62 -6.56 -9.63
CA ILE A 266 15.41 -7.31 -9.23
C ILE A 266 15.01 -8.38 -10.24
N ARG A 267 15.60 -8.40 -11.43
CA ARG A 267 15.13 -9.20 -12.57
C ARG A 267 15.10 -10.69 -12.27
N GLU A 268 16.23 -11.24 -11.80
CA GLU A 268 16.36 -12.67 -11.54
C GLU A 268 15.42 -13.12 -10.41
N ASP A 269 15.44 -12.41 -9.28
CA ASP A 269 14.60 -12.71 -8.12
C ASP A 269 13.10 -12.64 -8.46
N LEU A 270 12.69 -11.62 -9.24
CA LEU A 270 11.31 -11.49 -9.70
C LEU A 270 10.92 -12.64 -10.65
N GLU A 271 11.81 -13.03 -11.56
CA GLU A 271 11.55 -14.14 -12.48
C GLU A 271 11.35 -15.46 -11.73
N VAL A 272 12.18 -15.73 -10.72
CA VAL A 272 12.10 -16.93 -9.89
C VAL A 272 10.78 -16.96 -9.12
N VAL A 273 10.42 -15.87 -8.44
CA VAL A 273 9.21 -15.84 -7.61
C VAL A 273 7.92 -15.86 -8.44
N LEU A 274 7.91 -15.26 -9.64
CA LEU A 274 6.78 -15.36 -10.57
C LEU A 274 6.53 -16.82 -10.97
N LYS A 275 7.59 -17.52 -11.37
CA LYS A 275 7.49 -18.93 -11.80
C LYS A 275 7.09 -19.84 -10.64
N SER A 276 7.67 -19.68 -9.45
CA SER A 276 7.34 -20.53 -8.30
C SER A 276 5.91 -20.34 -7.79
N ASN A 277 5.28 -19.20 -8.10
CA ASN A 277 3.91 -18.87 -7.70
C ASN A 277 2.88 -18.96 -8.85
N GLY A 278 3.22 -19.59 -9.97
CA GLY A 278 2.27 -19.89 -11.04
C GLY A 278 1.99 -18.76 -12.03
N PHE A 279 2.74 -17.65 -11.98
CA PHE A 279 2.60 -16.52 -12.90
C PHE A 279 3.42 -16.71 -14.19
N HIS A 280 3.40 -17.92 -14.76
CA HIS A 280 4.24 -18.31 -15.90
C HIS A 280 3.96 -17.52 -17.20
N THR A 281 2.78 -16.91 -17.32
CA THR A 281 2.39 -16.12 -18.50
C THR A 281 3.01 -14.73 -18.52
N LEU A 282 3.49 -14.23 -17.37
CA LEU A 282 4.10 -12.90 -17.27
C LEU A 282 5.60 -12.99 -17.62
N HIS A 283 6.00 -12.34 -18.72
CA HIS A 283 7.41 -12.25 -19.08
C HIS A 283 8.10 -11.16 -18.26
N VAL A 284 9.12 -11.54 -17.46
CA VAL A 284 9.75 -10.64 -16.48
C VAL A 284 10.28 -9.35 -17.09
N ASP A 285 10.95 -9.41 -18.25
CA ASP A 285 11.52 -8.22 -18.88
C ASP A 285 10.44 -7.23 -19.33
N VAL A 286 9.31 -7.75 -19.83
CA VAL A 286 8.17 -6.93 -20.26
C VAL A 286 7.50 -6.32 -19.03
N LEU A 287 7.27 -7.13 -17.99
CA LEU A 287 6.70 -6.66 -16.73
C LEU A 287 7.54 -5.54 -16.10
N LEU A 288 8.87 -5.68 -16.12
CA LEU A 288 9.77 -4.66 -15.59
C LEU A 288 9.78 -3.39 -16.45
N ASP A 289 9.82 -3.49 -17.78
CA ASP A 289 9.66 -2.35 -18.68
C ASP A 289 8.33 -1.60 -18.43
N ASP A 290 7.28 -2.37 -18.18
CA ASP A 290 5.95 -1.86 -17.89
C ASP A 290 5.89 -1.11 -16.56
N ILE A 291 6.33 -1.77 -15.48
CA ILE A 291 6.30 -1.21 -14.13
C ILE A 291 7.18 0.04 -14.04
N PHE A 292 8.40 0.01 -14.60
CA PHE A 292 9.35 1.11 -14.49
C PHE A 292 9.01 2.28 -15.42
N TYR A 293 8.22 2.07 -16.47
CA TYR A 293 7.96 3.14 -17.43
C TYR A 293 6.63 3.03 -18.18
N ASN A 294 6.36 1.93 -18.88
CA ASN A 294 5.31 1.94 -19.89
C ASN A 294 3.90 2.08 -19.30
N ASN A 295 3.61 1.47 -18.15
CA ASN A 295 2.28 1.50 -17.55
C ASN A 295 1.85 2.92 -17.18
N GLY A 296 2.66 3.62 -16.39
CA GLY A 296 2.39 5.00 -15.99
C GLY A 296 2.27 5.93 -17.20
N LYS A 297 3.21 5.85 -18.15
CA LYS A 297 3.18 6.62 -19.40
C LYS A 297 1.90 6.35 -20.20
N ASN A 298 1.58 5.10 -20.45
CA ASN A 298 0.45 4.71 -21.30
C ASN A 298 -0.88 5.09 -20.64
N PHE A 299 -1.00 4.92 -19.33
CA PHE A 299 -2.17 5.35 -18.55
C PHE A 299 -2.40 6.86 -18.67
N MET A 300 -1.36 7.67 -18.46
CA MET A 300 -1.47 9.13 -18.60
C MET A 300 -1.78 9.56 -20.04
N LEU A 301 -1.15 8.95 -21.05
CA LEU A 301 -1.43 9.25 -22.45
C LEU A 301 -2.84 8.83 -22.88
N LYS A 302 -3.37 7.72 -22.35
CA LYS A 302 -4.78 7.33 -22.53
C LYS A 302 -5.68 8.42 -21.94
N ARG A 303 -5.41 8.84 -20.70
CA ARG A 303 -6.21 9.84 -20.01
C ARG A 303 -6.23 11.19 -20.70
N LEU A 304 -5.08 11.66 -21.18
CA LEU A 304 -4.98 12.93 -21.90
C LEU A 304 -5.75 12.92 -23.24
N ARG A 305 -5.91 11.76 -23.89
CA ARG A 305 -6.75 11.63 -25.08
C ARG A 305 -8.23 11.73 -24.71
N GLU A 306 -8.66 10.96 -23.72
CA GLU A 306 -10.05 10.98 -23.22
C GLU A 306 -10.49 12.35 -22.71
N MET A 307 -9.57 13.22 -22.29
CA MET A 307 -9.89 14.60 -21.87
C MET A 307 -10.15 15.56 -23.04
N LYS A 308 -9.65 15.25 -24.24
CA LYS A 308 -9.86 16.09 -25.44
C LYS A 308 -11.20 15.80 -26.13
N ASP A 309 -11.70 14.58 -25.97
CA ASP A 309 -13.00 14.11 -26.47
C ASP A 309 -14.14 14.48 -25.49
#